data_AF-Q9RN08-F1
#
_entry.id   AF-Q9RN08-F1
#
_cell.length_a   1.000
_cell.length_b   1.000
_cell.length_c   1.000
_cell.angle_alpha   90.00
_cell.angle_beta   90.00
_cell.angle_gamma   90.00
#
_symmetry.space_group_name_H-M   'P 1'
#
loop_
_entity.id
_entity.type
_entity.pdbx_description
1 polymer ?
#
loop_
_entity_poly.entity_id
_entity_poly.type
_entity_poly.pdbx_seq_one_letter_code
_entity_poly.pdbx_strand_id
1 'polypeptide(L)'
;MKISTFNAKTKKKKFVNAEEINAFKVAYGKPLNRKDYLRYAIIPGLVTGVFSFLLLYIWWLSLIFGLMGSVYGLKVLMPKVIKRAYERDSFRERNKFVNNMTSLLANDSQTLLTSLQRASDRSQGELRADLKILLASVMGADQEQVLQAFKQMSNKYRDDITFDQYLEQLETCVLEGRTNLETLKDIKTHHNEMKEKKDDYERKKEGHLKDMKMLCGVIVVFVLAITFSFGFKTYITAFARHPIGWITSGIYMTLMCFFFKSFTTYLFDDSIMEVKA
;
A
#
# COMPACT_ATOMS: atom_id res chain seq x y z
N MET A 1 2.57 1.07 41.52
CA MET A 1 3.22 1.53 40.27
C MET A 1 2.14 1.57 39.18
N LYS A 2 1.62 2.75 38.82
CA LYS A 2 0.64 2.87 37.72
C LYS A 2 1.41 2.77 36.40
N ILE A 3 1.41 1.58 35.81
CA ILE A 3 1.85 1.36 34.43
C ILE A 3 0.85 2.14 33.57
N SER A 4 1.26 3.30 33.07
CA SER A 4 0.47 4.05 32.13
C SER A 4 0.40 3.22 30.85
N THR A 5 -0.74 2.55 30.67
CA THR A 5 -1.18 2.07 29.37
C THR A 5 -1.22 3.30 28.46
N PHE A 6 -0.14 3.52 27.72
CA PHE A 6 -0.09 4.54 26.69
C PHE A 6 -1.23 4.20 25.73
N ASN A 7 -2.24 5.05 25.78
CA ASN A 7 -3.56 4.89 25.19
C ASN A 7 -3.44 4.29 23.77
N ALA A 8 -3.86 3.04 23.60
CA ALA A 8 -4.33 2.46 22.35
C ALA A 8 -5.65 3.11 21.89
N LYS A 9 -5.78 4.44 22.06
CA LYS A 9 -6.89 5.26 21.60
C LYS A 9 -6.46 6.15 20.43
N THR A 10 -5.69 5.60 19.50
CA THR A 10 -5.85 5.97 18.08
C THR A 10 -7.21 5.43 17.61
N LYS A 11 -8.27 6.03 18.16
CA LYS A 11 -9.65 5.90 17.72
C LYS A 11 -9.64 5.99 16.21
N LYS A 12 -10.02 4.89 15.54
CA LYS A 12 -10.52 4.78 14.16
C LYS A 12 -10.72 6.16 13.49
N LYS A 13 -9.64 6.83 13.07
CA LYS A 13 -9.74 7.98 12.18
C LYS A 13 -10.00 7.35 10.82
N LYS A 14 -11.30 7.21 10.51
CA LYS A 14 -11.77 6.63 9.25
C LYS A 14 -11.28 7.42 8.02
N PHE A 15 -10.78 8.64 8.26
CA PHE A 15 -10.14 9.50 7.29
C PHE A 15 -8.67 9.67 7.67
N VAL A 16 -7.78 9.16 6.83
CA VAL A 16 -6.34 9.43 6.90
C VAL A 16 -6.16 10.94 6.71
N ASN A 17 -5.41 11.59 7.60
CA ASN A 17 -5.22 13.04 7.53
C ASN A 17 -4.42 13.38 6.26
N ALA A 18 -4.72 14.48 5.57
CA ALA A 18 -4.05 14.82 4.31
C ALA A 18 -2.51 14.91 4.47
N GLU A 19 -2.06 15.39 5.63
CA GLU A 19 -0.65 15.44 6.03
C GLU A 19 -0.01 14.06 6.15
N GLU A 20 -0.73 13.09 6.74
CA GLU A 20 -0.27 11.71 6.91
C GLU A 20 -0.12 11.01 5.54
N ILE A 21 -1.10 11.20 4.65
CA ILE A 21 -1.02 10.68 3.27
C ILE A 21 0.19 11.29 2.54
N ASN A 22 0.42 12.59 2.70
CA ASN A 22 1.56 13.25 2.09
C ASN A 22 2.88 12.74 2.70
N ALA A 23 2.94 12.53 4.01
CA ALA A 23 4.11 11.97 4.69
C ALA A 23 4.46 10.57 4.16
N PHE A 24 3.48 9.67 4.02
CA PHE A 24 3.70 8.36 3.41
C PHE A 24 4.27 8.46 1.99
N LYS A 25 3.75 9.39 1.18
CA LYS A 25 4.21 9.54 -0.19
C LYS A 25 5.62 10.13 -0.29
N VAL A 26 5.95 11.07 0.60
CA VAL A 26 7.28 11.69 0.65
C VAL A 26 8.34 10.73 1.18
N ALA A 27 7.97 9.84 2.12
CA ALA A 27 8.90 8.91 2.76
C ALA A 27 9.69 8.04 1.77
N TYR A 28 9.09 7.63 0.65
CA TYR A 28 9.74 6.81 -0.38
C TYR A 28 9.56 7.37 -1.80
N GLY A 29 9.16 8.64 -1.93
CA GLY A 29 8.78 9.20 -3.21
C GLY A 29 8.71 10.72 -3.22
N LYS A 30 7.89 11.24 -4.14
CA LYS A 30 7.68 12.69 -4.31
C LYS A 30 6.38 13.12 -3.63
N PRO A 31 6.31 14.36 -3.11
CA PRO A 31 5.08 14.87 -2.51
C PRO A 31 3.90 14.80 -3.47
N LEU A 32 2.70 14.76 -2.90
CA LEU A 32 1.47 14.71 -3.69
C LEU A 32 1.37 15.93 -4.61
N ASN A 33 1.32 15.68 -5.91
CA ASN A 33 1.10 16.73 -6.89
C ASN A 33 -0.38 16.79 -7.28
N ARG A 34 -0.84 17.95 -7.77
CA ARG A 34 -2.19 18.16 -8.31
C ARG A 34 -2.58 17.09 -9.33
N LYS A 35 -1.63 16.61 -10.14
CA LYS A 35 -1.84 15.53 -11.10
C LYS A 35 -2.27 14.21 -10.45
N ASP A 36 -1.78 13.91 -9.25
CA ASP A 36 -2.15 12.69 -8.53
C ASP A 36 -3.60 12.77 -8.04
N TYR A 37 -3.96 13.87 -7.39
CA TYR A 37 -5.34 14.13 -6.96
C TYR A 37 -6.29 14.02 -8.15
N LEU A 38 -5.94 14.67 -9.27
CA LEU A 38 -6.74 14.63 -10.48
C LEU A 38 -6.90 13.19 -11.00
N ARG A 39 -5.82 12.41 -11.05
CA ARG A 39 -5.87 11.01 -11.52
C ARG A 39 -6.77 10.14 -10.64
N TYR A 40 -6.65 10.24 -9.32
CA TYR A 40 -7.45 9.45 -8.38
C TYR A 40 -8.92 9.91 -8.29
N ALA A 41 -9.22 11.14 -8.67
CA ALA A 41 -10.60 11.63 -8.81
C ALA A 41 -11.22 11.24 -10.16
N ILE A 42 -10.53 11.56 -11.26
CA ILE A 42 -11.05 11.41 -12.62
C ILE A 42 -11.32 9.95 -12.95
N ILE A 43 -10.41 9.01 -12.65
CA ILE A 43 -10.59 7.63 -13.09
C ILE A 43 -11.86 7.02 -12.49
N PRO A 44 -12.07 7.01 -11.16
CA PRO A 44 -13.32 6.50 -10.58
C PRO A 44 -14.55 7.32 -11.01
N GLY A 45 -14.42 8.65 -11.12
CA GLY A 45 -15.51 9.52 -11.54
C GLY A 45 -15.97 9.30 -12.98
N LEU A 46 -15.04 9.10 -13.91
CA LEU A 46 -15.36 8.75 -15.30
C LEU A 46 -15.98 7.37 -15.39
N VAL A 47 -15.45 6.39 -14.66
CA VAL A 47 -16.03 5.05 -14.62
C VAL A 47 -17.49 5.13 -14.16
N THR A 48 -17.77 5.68 -12.98
CA THR A 48 -19.15 5.74 -12.46
C THR A 48 -20.06 6.61 -13.32
N GLY A 49 -19.56 7.75 -13.79
CA GLY A 49 -20.32 8.68 -14.65
C GLY A 49 -20.68 8.06 -16.00
N VAL A 50 -19.71 7.49 -16.72
CA VAL A 50 -19.94 6.86 -18.02
C VAL A 50 -20.86 5.65 -17.88
N PHE A 51 -20.67 4.80 -16.88
CA PHE A 51 -21.57 3.67 -16.63
C PHE A 51 -23.01 4.12 -16.40
N SER A 52 -23.22 5.12 -15.54
CA SER A 52 -24.56 5.64 -15.27
C SER A 52 -25.19 6.30 -16.50
N PHE A 53 -24.39 6.95 -17.36
CA PHE A 53 -24.86 7.57 -18.59
C PHE A 53 -25.28 6.53 -19.63
N LEU A 54 -24.50 5.47 -19.82
CA LEU A 54 -24.84 4.42 -20.78
C LEU A 54 -26.12 3.67 -20.40
N LEU A 55 -26.38 3.50 -19.10
CA LEU A 55 -27.58 2.83 -18.62
C LEU A 55 -28.84 3.68 -18.79
N LEU A 56 -28.78 4.96 -18.40
CA LEU A 56 -29.98 5.80 -18.27
C LEU A 56 -30.11 6.88 -19.35
N TYR A 57 -29.04 7.25 -20.05
CA TYR A 57 -28.98 8.39 -20.97
C TYR A 57 -29.48 9.72 -20.35
N ILE A 58 -29.39 9.84 -19.02
CA ILE A 58 -29.74 11.05 -18.26
C ILE A 58 -28.44 11.74 -17.84
N TRP A 59 -28.10 12.85 -18.52
CA TRP A 59 -26.83 13.55 -18.32
C TRP A 59 -26.65 14.08 -16.88
N TRP A 60 -27.68 14.70 -16.29
CA TRP A 60 -27.59 15.31 -14.96
C TRP A 60 -27.37 14.27 -13.86
N LEU A 61 -28.03 13.12 -13.97
CA LEU A 61 -27.88 12.01 -13.03
C LEU A 61 -26.49 11.38 -13.15
N SER A 62 -25.98 11.29 -14.38
CA SER A 62 -24.63 10.79 -14.64
C SER A 62 -23.56 11.68 -14.06
N LEU A 63 -23.78 13.00 -14.09
CA LEU A 63 -22.90 13.97 -13.43
C LEU A 63 -22.87 13.75 -11.91
N ILE A 64 -24.02 13.51 -11.27
CA ILE A 64 -24.09 13.21 -9.82
C ILE A 64 -23.30 11.94 -9.49
N PHE A 65 -23.50 10.84 -10.23
CA PHE A 65 -22.74 9.61 -10.02
C PHE A 65 -21.24 9.78 -10.32
N GLY A 66 -20.87 10.60 -11.30
CA GLY A 66 -19.48 10.94 -11.58
C GLY A 66 -18.82 11.73 -10.44
N LEU A 67 -19.54 12.68 -9.84
CA LEU A 67 -19.07 13.41 -8.66
C LEU A 67 -18.92 12.48 -7.45
N MET A 68 -19.90 11.60 -7.20
CA MET A 68 -19.79 10.60 -6.13
C MET A 68 -18.60 9.67 -6.31
N GLY A 69 -18.37 9.19 -7.54
CA GLY A 69 -17.19 8.37 -7.87
C GLY A 69 -15.88 9.12 -7.65
N SER A 70 -15.82 10.39 -8.04
CA SER A 70 -14.65 11.25 -7.81
C SER A 70 -14.35 11.43 -6.32
N VAL A 71 -15.38 11.68 -5.50
CA VAL A 71 -15.26 11.79 -4.04
C VAL A 71 -14.79 10.46 -3.43
N TYR A 72 -15.32 9.32 -3.89
CA TYR A 72 -14.88 8.00 -3.44
C TYR A 72 -13.41 7.74 -3.79
N GLY A 73 -13.00 8.10 -5.00
CA GLY A 73 -11.62 8.02 -5.46
C GLY A 73 -10.65 8.76 -4.56
N LEU A 74 -10.99 10.00 -4.19
CA LEU A 74 -10.18 10.84 -3.32
C LEU A 74 -10.21 10.42 -1.84
N LYS A 75 -11.37 10.07 -1.29
CA LYS A 75 -11.51 9.80 0.15
C LYS A 75 -11.18 8.37 0.56
N VAL A 76 -11.29 7.40 -0.36
CA VAL A 76 -11.16 5.97 -0.03
C VAL A 76 -10.01 5.34 -0.81
N LEU A 77 -10.00 5.45 -2.13
CA LEU A 77 -9.00 4.76 -2.94
C LEU A 77 -7.61 5.39 -2.81
N MET A 78 -7.51 6.71 -2.93
CA MET A 78 -6.23 7.42 -2.88
C MET A 78 -5.43 7.17 -1.58
N PRO A 79 -6.00 7.34 -0.37
CA PRO A 79 -5.27 7.06 0.86
C PRO A 79 -4.81 5.60 0.95
N LYS A 80 -5.67 4.66 0.55
CA LYS A 80 -5.34 3.22 0.58
C LYS A 80 -4.24 2.85 -0.40
N VAL A 81 -4.27 3.38 -1.62
CA VAL A 81 -3.22 3.15 -2.63
C VAL A 81 -1.88 3.71 -2.16
N ILE A 82 -1.88 4.91 -1.60
CA ILE A 82 -0.65 5.56 -1.13
C ILE A 82 -0.08 4.83 0.07
N LYS A 83 -0.92 4.46 1.04
CA LYS A 83 -0.49 3.69 2.22
C LYS A 83 0.11 2.34 1.81
N ARG A 84 -0.57 1.60 0.91
CA ARG A 84 -0.05 0.32 0.40
C ARG A 84 1.26 0.48 -0.35
N ALA A 85 1.40 1.53 -1.17
CA ALA A 85 2.65 1.82 -1.87
C ALA A 85 3.79 2.11 -0.87
N TYR A 86 3.52 2.89 0.17
CA TYR A 86 4.46 3.13 1.26
C TYR A 86 4.87 1.81 1.95
N GLU A 87 3.92 0.96 2.36
CA GLU A 87 4.20 -0.31 3.03
C GLU A 87 5.05 -1.23 2.16
N ARG A 88 4.72 -1.34 0.87
CA ARG A 88 5.47 -2.14 -0.10
C ARG A 88 6.90 -1.61 -0.29
N ASP A 89 7.04 -0.31 -0.52
CA ASP A 89 8.36 0.29 -0.81
C ASP A 89 9.24 0.30 0.44
N SER A 90 8.65 0.55 1.61
CA SER A 90 9.30 0.45 2.93
C SER A 90 9.80 -0.97 3.21
N PHE A 91 8.98 -2.00 2.96
CA PHE A 91 9.38 -3.40 3.10
C PHE A 91 10.48 -3.81 2.12
N ARG A 92 10.40 -3.37 0.86
CA ARG A 92 11.43 -3.63 -0.15
C ARG A 92 12.76 -2.99 0.22
N GLU A 93 12.75 -1.79 0.78
CA GLU A 93 13.98 -1.12 1.20
C GLU A 93 14.62 -1.81 2.41
N ARG A 94 13.82 -2.29 3.37
CA ARG A 94 14.31 -3.15 4.47
C ARG A 94 14.94 -4.44 3.96
N ASN A 95 14.28 -5.14 3.04
CA ASN A 95 14.84 -6.34 2.42
C ASN A 95 16.17 -6.04 1.70
N LYS A 96 16.25 -4.91 0.99
CA LYS A 96 17.47 -4.48 0.31
C LYS A 96 18.58 -4.12 1.32
N PHE A 97 18.25 -3.48 2.43
CA PHE A 97 19.20 -3.22 3.51
C PHE A 97 19.74 -4.52 4.10
N VAL A 98 18.87 -5.46 4.48
CA VAL A 98 19.25 -6.79 5.00
C VAL A 98 20.23 -7.46 4.04
N ASN A 99 19.89 -7.55 2.75
CA ASN A 99 20.77 -8.15 1.74
C ASN A 99 22.13 -7.46 1.61
N ASN A 100 22.15 -6.11 1.59
CA ASN A 100 23.38 -5.33 1.49
C ASN A 100 24.25 -5.50 2.74
N MET A 101 23.63 -5.43 3.92
CA MET A 101 24.32 -5.49 5.19
C MET A 101 24.94 -6.88 5.40
N THR A 102 24.20 -7.96 5.16
CA THR A 102 24.74 -9.33 5.27
C THR A 102 25.91 -9.53 4.31
N SER A 103 25.79 -9.05 3.06
CA SER A 103 26.86 -9.17 2.06
C SER A 103 28.12 -8.39 2.45
N LEU A 104 27.95 -7.23 3.08
CA LEU A 104 29.07 -6.42 3.58
C LEU A 104 29.73 -7.04 4.82
N LEU A 105 28.94 -7.63 5.72
CA LEU A 105 29.46 -8.30 6.92
C LEU A 105 30.17 -9.61 6.61
N ALA A 106 29.76 -10.31 5.55
CA ALA A 106 30.48 -11.48 5.05
C ALA A 106 31.87 -11.14 4.48
N ASN A 107 32.20 -9.85 4.31
CA ASN A 107 33.54 -9.44 3.89
C ASN A 107 34.40 -9.06 5.11
N ASP A 108 35.45 -9.85 5.35
CA ASP A 108 36.38 -9.68 6.48
C ASP A 108 37.20 -8.38 6.42
N SER A 109 37.29 -7.74 5.25
CA SER A 109 37.99 -6.45 5.10
C SER A 109 37.20 -5.23 5.60
N GLN A 110 35.94 -5.39 6.00
CA GLN A 110 35.10 -4.29 6.48
C GLN A 110 34.99 -4.33 8.00
N THR A 111 34.85 -3.18 8.66
CA THR A 111 34.34 -3.16 10.05
C THR A 111 32.81 -3.20 10.02
N LEU A 112 32.19 -3.54 11.16
CA LEU A 112 30.74 -3.50 11.29
C LEU A 112 30.17 -2.08 11.07
N LEU A 113 30.78 -1.06 11.67
CA LEU A 113 30.34 0.34 11.50
C LEU A 113 30.53 0.82 10.06
N THR A 114 31.64 0.45 9.40
CA THR A 114 31.83 0.75 7.97
C THR A 114 30.80 0.04 7.10
N SER A 115 30.45 -1.21 7.45
CA SER A 115 29.40 -1.98 6.76
C SER A 115 28.04 -1.31 6.93
N LEU A 116 27.68 -0.91 8.14
CA LEU A 116 26.43 -0.22 8.46
C LEU A 116 26.33 1.13 7.73
N GLN A 117 27.41 1.92 7.73
CA GLN A 117 27.47 3.18 6.97
C GLN A 117 27.25 2.94 5.48
N ARG A 118 27.94 1.97 4.86
CA ARG A 118 27.78 1.66 3.43
C ARG A 118 26.40 1.12 3.09
N ALA A 119 25.83 0.27 3.94
CA ALA A 119 24.46 -0.24 3.76
C ALA A 119 23.43 0.89 3.88
N SER A 120 23.60 1.78 4.85
CA SER A 120 22.81 3.00 5.02
C SER A 120 22.92 3.92 3.80
N ASP A 121 24.13 4.14 3.26
CA ASP A 121 24.34 4.97 2.06
C ASP A 121 23.68 4.39 0.80
N ARG A 122 23.50 3.08 0.73
CA ARG A 122 22.75 2.40 -0.34
C ARG A 122 21.25 2.40 -0.13
N SER A 123 20.82 2.72 1.10
CA SER A 123 19.40 2.76 1.46
C SER A 123 18.74 4.05 0.98
N GLN A 124 17.42 4.02 0.83
CA GLN A 124 16.60 5.13 0.36
C GLN A 124 15.46 5.46 1.33
N GLY A 125 14.89 6.65 1.17
CA GLY A 125 13.69 7.07 1.89
C GLY A 125 13.85 7.16 3.40
N GLU A 126 12.76 6.89 4.12
CA GLU A 126 12.68 6.92 5.58
C GLU A 126 13.72 6.01 6.24
N LEU A 127 13.87 4.77 5.76
CA LEU A 127 14.83 3.83 6.34
C LEU A 127 16.27 4.36 6.30
N ARG A 128 16.67 5.05 5.22
CA ARG A 128 17.99 5.70 5.15
C ARG A 128 18.18 6.70 6.29
N ALA A 129 17.19 7.57 6.52
CA ALA A 129 17.25 8.58 7.55
C ALA A 129 17.38 7.94 8.94
N ASP A 130 16.58 6.92 9.22
CA ASP A 130 16.63 6.20 10.49
C ASP A 130 17.97 5.48 10.69
N LEU A 131 18.50 4.84 9.64
CA LEU A 131 19.82 4.18 9.68
C LEU A 131 20.95 5.18 9.93
N LYS A 132 20.83 6.42 9.44
CA LYS A 132 21.81 7.48 9.73
C LYS A 132 21.74 7.94 11.17
N ILE A 133 20.54 8.02 11.75
CA ILE A 133 20.35 8.30 13.18
C ILE A 133 20.95 7.15 14.00
N LEU A 134 20.62 5.89 13.68
CA LEU A 134 21.19 4.72 14.37
C LEU A 134 22.71 4.76 14.35
N LEU A 135 23.32 4.97 13.18
CA LEU A 135 24.77 5.04 13.08
C LEU A 135 25.36 6.18 13.93
N ALA A 136 24.75 7.37 13.89
CA ALA A 136 25.19 8.50 14.70
C ALA A 136 25.08 8.21 16.20
N SER A 137 24.05 7.48 16.63
CA SER A 137 23.83 7.08 18.02
C SER A 137 24.76 5.97 18.50
N VAL A 138 25.31 5.17 17.59
CA VAL A 138 26.20 4.04 17.92
C VAL A 138 27.69 4.43 17.84
N MET A 139 28.05 5.45 17.06
CA MET A 139 29.44 5.91 16.94
C MET A 139 29.96 6.50 18.25
N GLY A 140 30.90 5.81 18.90
CA GLY A 140 31.51 6.24 20.16
C GLY A 140 30.60 6.04 21.38
N ALA A 141 29.53 5.28 21.22
CA ALA A 141 28.56 5.00 22.27
C ALA A 141 29.02 3.88 23.19
N ASP A 142 28.59 3.92 24.45
CA ASP A 142 28.73 2.79 25.37
C ASP A 142 27.70 1.68 25.07
N GLN A 143 27.83 0.54 25.75
CA GLN A 143 26.94 -0.61 25.56
C GLN A 143 25.46 -0.26 25.77
N GLU A 144 25.13 0.51 26.82
CA GLU A 144 23.74 0.89 27.12
C GLU A 144 23.14 1.80 26.04
N GLN A 145 23.93 2.73 25.52
CA GLN A 145 23.53 3.62 24.43
C GLN A 145 23.30 2.85 23.12
N VAL A 146 24.15 1.84 22.82
CA VAL A 146 23.94 0.94 21.67
C VAL A 146 22.62 0.18 21.81
N LEU A 147 22.38 -0.47 22.96
CA LEU A 147 21.12 -1.16 23.29
C LEU A 147 19.92 -0.24 23.09
N GLN A 148 20.00 1.00 23.58
CA GLN A 148 18.92 1.98 23.46
C GLN A 148 18.67 2.38 22.00
N ALA A 149 19.73 2.58 21.21
CA ALA A 149 19.63 3.00 19.81
C ALA A 149 18.97 1.92 18.94
N PHE A 150 19.39 0.67 19.08
CA PHE A 150 18.77 -0.45 18.37
C PHE A 150 17.32 -0.67 18.82
N LYS A 151 17.05 -0.63 20.12
CA LYS A 151 15.68 -0.72 20.65
C LYS A 151 14.74 0.35 20.10
N GLN A 152 15.21 1.58 19.90
CA GLN A 152 14.41 2.63 19.27
C GLN A 152 14.06 2.28 17.81
N MET A 153 15.03 1.77 17.05
CA MET A 153 14.81 1.36 15.67
C MET A 153 13.89 0.13 15.57
N SER A 154 14.14 -0.90 16.38
CA SER A 154 13.32 -2.10 16.49
C SER A 154 11.86 -1.78 16.81
N ASN A 155 11.61 -0.92 17.80
CA ASN A 155 10.24 -0.50 18.13
C ASN A 155 9.50 0.18 16.97
N LYS A 156 10.22 0.92 16.09
CA LYS A 156 9.62 1.55 14.91
C LYS A 156 9.25 0.54 13.84
N TYR A 157 10.04 -0.52 13.68
CA TYR A 157 9.89 -1.51 12.61
C TYR A 157 9.33 -2.87 13.07
N ARG A 158 8.83 -2.95 14.30
CA ARG A 158 8.35 -4.18 14.95
C ARG A 158 7.27 -4.95 14.19
N ASP A 159 6.47 -4.28 13.35
CA ASP A 159 5.48 -4.93 12.49
C ASP A 159 6.13 -5.88 11.46
N ASP A 160 7.42 -5.67 11.17
CA ASP A 160 8.24 -6.54 10.34
C ASP A 160 9.14 -7.42 11.22
N ILE A 161 8.57 -8.52 11.73
CA ILE A 161 9.21 -9.41 12.72
C ILE A 161 10.59 -9.90 12.25
N THR A 162 10.72 -10.29 10.98
CA THR A 162 12.00 -10.79 10.44
C THR A 162 13.05 -9.69 10.37
N PHE A 163 12.65 -8.45 10.08
CA PHE A 163 13.56 -7.31 10.12
C PHE A 163 13.96 -6.94 11.55
N ASP A 164 13.02 -7.01 12.50
CA ASP A 164 13.28 -6.78 13.92
C ASP A 164 14.33 -7.76 14.46
N GLN A 165 14.16 -9.07 14.18
CA GLN A 165 15.15 -10.09 14.48
C GLN A 165 16.52 -9.79 13.85
N TYR A 166 16.54 -9.28 12.60
CA TYR A 166 17.78 -8.89 11.95
C TYR A 166 18.47 -7.73 12.69
N LEU A 167 17.71 -6.75 13.18
CA LEU A 167 18.23 -5.64 13.98
C LEU A 167 18.82 -6.13 15.31
N GLU A 168 18.15 -7.06 16.01
CA GLU A 168 18.67 -7.67 17.25
C GLU A 168 20.01 -8.40 17.01
N GLN A 169 20.14 -9.09 15.87
CA GLN A 169 21.40 -9.73 15.51
C GLN A 169 22.48 -8.72 15.13
N LEU A 170 22.11 -7.60 14.49
CA LEU A 170 23.05 -6.49 14.23
C LEU A 170 23.50 -5.80 15.52
N GLU A 171 22.61 -5.64 16.50
CA GLU A 171 22.94 -5.13 17.83
C GLU A 171 23.98 -6.02 18.50
N THR A 172 23.75 -7.33 18.50
CA THR A 172 24.70 -8.33 19.02
C THR A 172 26.05 -8.22 18.29
N CYS A 173 26.03 -8.04 16.97
CA CYS A 173 27.24 -7.79 16.19
C CYS A 173 28.02 -6.55 16.68
N VAL A 174 27.33 -5.48 17.08
CA VAL A 174 27.96 -4.25 17.58
C VAL A 174 28.61 -4.46 18.94
N LEU A 175 27.95 -5.23 19.81
CA LEU A 175 28.42 -5.45 21.17
C LEU A 175 29.50 -6.53 21.28
N GLU A 176 29.35 -7.62 20.50
CA GLU A 176 30.16 -8.84 20.66
C GLU A 176 31.02 -9.15 19.42
N GLY A 177 30.90 -8.38 18.34
CA GLY A 177 31.56 -8.66 17.07
C GLY A 177 30.80 -9.68 16.21
N ARG A 178 31.42 -10.14 15.13
CA ARG A 178 30.77 -10.95 14.06
C ARG A 178 30.54 -12.42 14.43
N THR A 179 30.01 -12.70 15.61
CA THR A 179 29.82 -14.06 16.14
C THR A 179 28.62 -14.80 15.52
N ASN A 180 27.64 -14.05 15.01
CA ASN A 180 26.34 -14.56 14.56
C ASN A 180 26.09 -14.36 13.04
N LEU A 181 27.15 -14.39 12.22
CA LEU A 181 27.03 -14.15 10.77
C LEU A 181 26.14 -15.20 10.06
N GLU A 182 26.19 -16.46 10.47
CA GLU A 182 25.30 -17.49 9.91
C GLU A 182 23.83 -17.21 10.25
N THR A 183 23.53 -16.81 11.49
CA THR A 183 22.18 -16.39 11.88
C THR A 183 21.68 -15.21 11.04
N LEU A 184 22.54 -14.22 10.76
CA LEU A 184 22.20 -13.11 9.86
C LEU A 184 21.89 -13.59 8.43
N LYS A 185 22.60 -14.59 7.92
CA LYS A 185 22.33 -15.18 6.59
C LYS A 185 21.01 -15.94 6.58
N ASP A 186 20.68 -16.66 7.64
CA ASP A 186 19.42 -17.39 7.77
C ASP A 186 18.23 -16.41 7.80
N ILE A 187 18.32 -15.36 8.63
CA ILE A 187 17.29 -14.32 8.69
C ILE A 187 17.14 -13.61 7.33
N LYS A 188 18.26 -13.30 6.65
CA LYS A 188 18.23 -12.75 5.29
C LYS A 188 17.49 -13.67 4.32
N THR A 189 17.76 -14.96 4.35
CA THR A 189 17.12 -15.95 3.48
C THR A 189 15.61 -15.95 3.73
N HIS A 190 15.20 -16.02 4.99
CA HIS A 190 13.79 -15.96 5.36
C HIS A 190 13.11 -14.64 4.95
N HIS A 191 13.79 -13.50 5.12
CA HIS A 191 13.27 -12.19 4.70
C HIS A 191 13.08 -12.12 3.18
N ASN A 192 13.98 -12.73 2.40
CA ASN A 192 13.84 -12.82 0.94
C ASN A 192 12.67 -13.72 0.53
N GLU A 193 12.45 -14.86 1.19
CA GLU A 193 11.29 -15.72 0.96
C GLU A 193 9.98 -14.98 1.26
N MET A 194 9.94 -14.22 2.36
CA MET A 194 8.79 -13.39 2.71
C MET A 194 8.53 -12.29 1.68
N LYS A 195 9.59 -11.70 1.12
CA LYS A 195 9.47 -10.76 -0.01
C LYS A 195 8.89 -11.43 -1.24
N GLU A 196 9.38 -12.61 -1.61
CA GLU A 196 8.88 -13.34 -2.77
C GLU A 196 7.39 -13.70 -2.63
N LYS A 197 6.97 -14.16 -1.43
CA LYS A 197 5.57 -14.42 -1.12
C LYS A 197 4.71 -13.15 -1.22
N LYS A 198 5.19 -12.02 -0.69
CA LYS A 198 4.51 -10.72 -0.82
C LYS A 198 4.39 -10.30 -2.29
N ASP A 199 5.46 -10.38 -3.07
CA ASP A 199 5.47 -10.03 -4.49
C ASP A 199 4.53 -10.95 -5.32
N ASP A 200 4.45 -12.26 -5.02
CA ASP A 200 3.49 -13.18 -5.64
C ASP A 200 2.03 -12.83 -5.32
N TYR A 201 1.76 -12.50 -4.06
CA TYR A 201 0.43 -12.08 -3.63
C TYR A 201 0.01 -10.75 -4.26
N GLU A 202 0.92 -9.79 -4.37
CA GLU A 202 0.68 -8.54 -5.10
C GLU A 202 0.35 -8.79 -6.57
N ARG A 203 1.10 -9.67 -7.25
CA ARG A 203 0.85 -10.05 -8.64
C ARG A 203 -0.53 -10.71 -8.81
N LYS A 204 -0.98 -11.54 -7.86
CA LYS A 204 -2.35 -12.09 -7.85
C LYS A 204 -3.41 -11.01 -7.70
N LYS A 205 -3.21 -10.06 -6.77
CA LYS A 205 -4.09 -8.89 -6.58
C LYS A 205 -4.17 -8.01 -7.83
N GLU A 206 -3.05 -7.80 -8.52
CA GLU A 206 -3.01 -7.09 -9.80
C GLU A 206 -3.75 -7.84 -10.91
N GLY A 207 -3.64 -9.17 -10.94
CA GLY A 207 -4.45 -10.04 -11.81
C GLY A 207 -5.95 -9.81 -11.61
N HIS A 208 -6.43 -9.89 -10.37
CA HIS A 208 -7.84 -9.63 -10.07
C HIS A 208 -8.29 -8.20 -10.40
N LEU A 209 -7.41 -7.20 -10.28
CA LEU A 209 -7.69 -5.83 -10.73
C LEU A 209 -7.82 -5.74 -12.25
N LYS A 210 -7.03 -6.51 -13.00
CA LYS A 210 -7.15 -6.61 -14.46
C LYS A 210 -8.46 -7.28 -14.87
N ASP A 211 -8.84 -8.36 -14.20
CA ASP A 211 -10.10 -9.07 -14.43
C ASP A 211 -11.31 -8.16 -14.15
N MET A 212 -11.26 -7.40 -13.06
CA MET A 212 -12.27 -6.39 -12.72
C MET A 212 -12.43 -5.34 -13.82
N LYS A 213 -11.32 -4.81 -14.35
CA LYS A 213 -11.34 -3.84 -15.45
C LYS A 213 -11.89 -4.46 -16.74
N MET A 214 -11.54 -5.71 -17.03
CA MET A 214 -12.05 -6.44 -18.19
C MET A 214 -13.56 -6.64 -18.07
N LEU A 215 -14.06 -7.07 -16.91
CA LEU A 215 -15.49 -7.24 -16.63
C LEU A 215 -16.26 -5.94 -16.82
N CYS A 216 -15.72 -4.81 -16.32
CA CYS A 216 -16.28 -3.49 -16.60
C CYS A 216 -16.32 -3.19 -18.11
N GLY A 217 -15.23 -3.46 -18.84
CA GLY A 217 -15.19 -3.28 -20.29
C GLY A 217 -16.24 -4.11 -21.03
N VAL A 218 -16.42 -5.38 -20.64
CA VAL A 218 -17.42 -6.29 -21.22
C VAL A 218 -18.83 -5.75 -21.02
N ILE A 219 -19.15 -5.23 -19.83
CA ILE A 219 -20.45 -4.61 -19.56
C ILE A 219 -20.69 -3.41 -20.49
N VAL A 220 -19.70 -2.53 -20.66
CA VAL A 220 -19.82 -1.36 -21.55
C VAL A 220 -20.09 -1.81 -22.98
N VAL A 221 -19.35 -2.81 -23.48
CA VAL A 221 -19.55 -3.38 -24.81
C VAL A 221 -20.95 -3.97 -24.96
N PHE A 222 -21.44 -4.68 -23.94
CA PHE A 222 -22.77 -5.30 -23.96
C PHE A 222 -23.90 -4.25 -24.00
N VAL A 223 -23.81 -3.20 -23.18
CA VAL A 223 -24.79 -2.10 -23.18
C VAL A 223 -24.77 -1.35 -24.51
N LEU A 224 -23.59 -1.09 -25.07
CA LEU A 224 -23.47 -0.46 -26.39
C LEU A 224 -24.05 -1.37 -27.48
N ALA A 225 -23.76 -2.67 -27.46
CA ALA A 225 -24.29 -3.62 -28.44
C ALA A 225 -25.83 -3.62 -28.45
N ILE A 226 -26.46 -3.71 -27.27
CA ILE A 226 -27.92 -3.60 -27.15
C ILE A 226 -28.43 -2.26 -27.69
N THR A 227 -27.77 -1.16 -27.34
CA THR A 227 -28.16 0.19 -27.78
C THR A 227 -28.10 0.32 -29.30
N PHE A 228 -27.07 -0.23 -29.94
CA PHE A 228 -26.93 -0.24 -31.39
C PHE A 228 -27.90 -1.19 -32.07
N SER A 229 -28.11 -2.40 -31.55
CA SER A 229 -28.99 -3.41 -32.14
C SER A 229 -30.46 -2.98 -32.21
N PHE A 230 -30.99 -2.32 -31.17
CA PHE A 230 -32.37 -1.82 -31.18
C PHE A 230 -32.50 -0.39 -31.75
N GLY A 231 -31.37 0.27 -31.99
CA GLY A 231 -31.30 1.69 -32.31
C GLY A 231 -31.45 2.60 -31.08
N PHE A 232 -30.68 3.69 -31.06
CA PHE A 232 -30.63 4.63 -29.93
C PHE A 232 -31.99 5.15 -29.49
N LYS A 233 -32.86 5.50 -30.44
CA LYS A 233 -34.21 6.03 -30.14
C LYS A 233 -35.06 5.01 -29.39
N THR A 234 -35.02 3.75 -29.83
CA THR A 234 -35.78 2.66 -29.22
C THR A 234 -35.26 2.36 -27.82
N TYR A 235 -33.95 2.25 -27.63
CA TYR A 235 -33.36 2.02 -26.31
C TYR A 235 -33.73 3.13 -25.32
N ILE A 236 -33.61 4.40 -25.74
CA ILE A 236 -33.93 5.54 -24.87
C ILE A 236 -35.42 5.55 -24.50
N THR A 237 -36.30 5.30 -25.46
CA THR A 237 -37.76 5.43 -25.26
C THR A 237 -38.35 4.22 -24.53
N ALA A 238 -37.94 3.00 -24.91
CA ALA A 238 -38.49 1.76 -24.38
C ALA A 238 -37.84 1.34 -23.05
N PHE A 239 -36.57 1.69 -22.82
CA PHE A 239 -35.83 1.29 -21.62
C PHE A 239 -35.41 2.48 -20.77
N ALA A 240 -34.54 3.35 -21.28
CA ALA A 240 -33.82 4.32 -20.44
C ALA A 240 -34.72 5.39 -19.77
N ARG A 241 -35.84 5.73 -20.41
CA ARG A 241 -36.87 6.64 -19.86
C ARG A 241 -38.10 5.93 -19.29
N HIS A 242 -38.14 4.60 -19.37
CA HIS A 242 -39.24 3.83 -18.84
C HIS A 242 -39.04 3.54 -17.35
N PRO A 243 -40.10 3.58 -16.50
CA PRO A 243 -39.98 3.29 -15.07
C PRO A 243 -39.30 1.94 -14.78
N ILE A 244 -39.57 0.92 -15.60
CA ILE A 244 -38.93 -0.40 -15.49
C ILE A 244 -37.41 -0.27 -15.66
N GLY A 245 -36.93 0.48 -16.66
CA GLY A 245 -35.50 0.68 -16.90
C GLY A 245 -34.81 1.44 -15.77
N TRP A 246 -35.51 2.36 -15.10
CA TRP A 246 -35.01 3.05 -13.91
C TRP A 246 -34.83 2.10 -12.73
N ILE A 247 -35.84 1.26 -12.47
CA ILE A 247 -35.77 0.27 -11.37
C ILE A 247 -34.64 -0.73 -11.63
N THR A 248 -34.56 -1.31 -12.83
CA THR A 248 -33.52 -2.29 -13.16
C THR A 248 -32.12 -1.68 -13.14
N SER A 249 -31.96 -0.47 -13.67
CA SER A 249 -30.69 0.26 -13.62
C SER A 249 -30.31 0.64 -12.19
N GLY A 250 -31.29 1.01 -11.36
CA GLY A 250 -31.09 1.29 -9.95
C GLY A 250 -30.56 0.07 -9.20
N ILE A 251 -31.21 -1.08 -9.35
CA ILE A 251 -30.76 -2.36 -8.78
C ILE A 251 -29.34 -2.68 -9.25
N TYR A 252 -29.09 -2.57 -10.55
CA TYR A 252 -27.78 -2.85 -11.13
C TYR A 252 -26.68 -1.94 -10.56
N MET A 253 -26.91 -0.63 -10.49
CA MET A 253 -25.97 0.33 -9.91
C MET A 253 -25.70 0.06 -8.44
N THR A 254 -26.73 -0.31 -7.67
CA THR A 254 -26.58 -0.72 -6.27
C THR A 254 -25.70 -1.97 -6.14
N LEU A 255 -25.95 -3.00 -6.95
CA LEU A 255 -25.13 -4.22 -6.97
C LEU A 255 -23.67 -3.92 -7.35
N MET A 256 -23.44 -3.09 -8.38
CA MET A 256 -22.10 -2.67 -8.77
C MET A 256 -21.39 -1.91 -7.65
N CYS A 257 -22.07 -1.02 -6.94
CA CYS A 257 -21.51 -0.32 -5.78
C CYS A 257 -21.10 -1.31 -4.67
N PHE A 258 -21.93 -2.31 -4.37
CA PHE A 258 -21.58 -3.35 -3.41
C PHE A 258 -20.38 -4.18 -3.86
N PHE A 259 -20.35 -4.57 -5.13
CA PHE A 259 -19.26 -5.33 -5.72
C PHE A 259 -17.94 -4.55 -5.68
N PHE A 260 -17.93 -3.29 -6.12
CA PHE A 260 -16.75 -2.42 -6.06
C PHE A 260 -16.26 -2.19 -4.64
N LYS A 261 -17.18 -2.01 -3.68
CA LYS A 261 -16.83 -1.86 -2.27
C LYS A 261 -16.20 -3.14 -1.73
N SER A 262 -16.79 -4.30 -2.02
CA SER A 262 -16.26 -5.61 -1.63
C SER A 262 -14.88 -5.85 -2.22
N PHE A 263 -14.72 -5.61 -3.53
CA PHE A 263 -13.45 -5.72 -4.23
C PHE A 263 -12.38 -4.76 -3.69
N THR A 264 -12.76 -3.50 -3.41
CA THR A 264 -11.84 -2.54 -2.79
C THR A 264 -11.39 -3.03 -1.42
N THR A 265 -12.28 -3.60 -0.62
CA THR A 265 -11.89 -4.19 0.67
C THR A 265 -10.91 -5.32 0.46
N TYR A 266 -11.20 -6.29 -0.41
CA TYR A 266 -10.30 -7.41 -0.72
C TYR A 266 -8.92 -6.95 -1.24
N LEU A 267 -8.89 -5.97 -2.15
CA LEU A 267 -7.65 -5.48 -2.76
C LEU A 267 -6.69 -4.85 -1.73
N PHE A 268 -7.24 -4.23 -0.69
CA PHE A 268 -6.49 -3.56 0.38
C PHE A 268 -6.54 -4.29 1.72
N ASP A 269 -7.05 -5.52 1.75
CA ASP A 269 -6.96 -6.38 2.92
C ASP A 269 -5.66 -7.17 2.82
N ASP A 270 -4.68 -6.79 3.63
CA ASP A 270 -3.38 -7.46 3.70
C ASP A 270 -3.31 -8.47 4.86
N SER A 271 -4.40 -8.62 5.65
CA SER A 271 -4.46 -9.55 6.79
C SER A 271 -4.31 -11.02 6.41
N ILE A 272 -4.56 -11.39 5.15
CA ILE A 272 -4.36 -12.75 4.65
C ILE A 272 -2.87 -13.16 4.73
N MET A 273 -1.94 -12.20 4.75
CA MET A 273 -0.51 -12.46 4.97
C MET A 273 -0.17 -12.71 6.44
N GLU A 274 -0.95 -12.21 7.40
CA GLU A 274 -0.73 -12.39 8.84
C GLU A 274 -1.19 -13.77 9.33
N VAL A 275 -2.21 -14.37 8.69
CA VAL A 275 -2.83 -15.63 9.16
C VAL A 275 -2.17 -16.89 8.57
N LYS A 276 -1.34 -16.75 7.52
CA LYS A 276 -0.66 -17.87 6.86
C LYS A 276 0.87 -17.88 7.01
N ALA A 277 1.43 -16.95 7.79
CA ALA A 277 2.79 -17.04 8.31
C ALA A 277 2.77 -17.86 9.61
#